data_AF-A0A5U6CIY6-F1
#
_entry.id   AF-A0A5U6CIY6-F1
#
_cell.length_a   1.000
_cell.length_b   1.000
_cell.length_c   1.000
_cell.angle_alpha   90.00
_cell.angle_beta   90.00
_cell.angle_gamma   90.00
#
_symmetry.space_group_name_H-M   'P 1'
#
loop_
_entity.id
_entity.type
_entity.pdbx_description
1 polymer ?
#
loop_
_entity_poly.entity_id
_entity_poly.type
_entity_poly.pdbx_seq_one_letter_code
_entity_poly.pdbx_strand_id
1 'polypeptide(L)'
;MGYSRLDDRYVEDDVLRALLHQEMIKRVSEYHADNFQYTIKIDEVYRSDLAAYRAYGIADMRWVFRVLVGHESEMEEMPAGTTLTLPDLAWVRNKIRDYAGPAPEMTNA
;
A
#
# COMPACT_ATOMS: atom_id res chain seq x y z
N MET A 1 -1.84 21.48 -1.59
CA MET A 1 -2.54 20.30 -2.12
C MET A 1 -2.09 19.13 -1.25
N GLY A 2 -2.96 18.58 -0.40
CA GLY A 2 -2.56 17.52 0.54
C GLY A 2 -2.71 16.14 -0.11
N TYR A 3 -1.85 15.20 0.27
CA TYR A 3 -2.05 13.79 -0.09
C TYR A 3 -3.26 13.22 0.64
N SER A 4 -3.92 12.25 0.00
CA SER A 4 -4.99 11.48 0.62
C SER A 4 -4.46 10.71 1.83
N ARG A 5 -5.28 10.51 2.87
CA ARG A 5 -4.91 9.72 4.08
C ARG A 5 -4.72 8.22 3.80
N LEU A 6 -4.86 7.83 2.54
CA LEU A 6 -4.73 6.49 2.01
C LEU A 6 -3.53 6.39 1.05
N ASP A 7 -2.96 7.52 0.63
CA ASP A 7 -1.73 7.55 -0.13
C ASP A 7 -0.55 7.46 0.86
N ASP A 8 0.46 6.66 0.55
CA ASP A 8 1.64 6.49 1.41
C ASP A 8 2.45 7.78 1.57
N ARG A 9 2.35 8.70 0.61
CA ARG A 9 2.95 10.04 0.70
C ARG A 9 2.29 10.93 1.75
N TYR A 10 1.21 10.48 2.38
CA TYR A 10 0.71 11.08 3.61
C TYR A 10 1.68 10.92 4.79
N VAL A 11 2.55 9.90 4.75
CA VAL A 11 3.72 9.79 5.62
C VAL A 11 4.83 10.65 5.01
N GLU A 12 5.05 11.82 5.61
CA GLU A 12 6.00 12.83 5.08
C GLU A 12 7.46 12.40 5.23
N ASP A 13 7.80 11.64 6.26
CA ASP A 13 9.16 11.14 6.50
C ASP A 13 9.44 9.90 5.63
N ASP A 14 10.47 9.99 4.79
CA ASP A 14 10.86 8.94 3.85
C ASP A 14 11.28 7.63 4.55
N VAL A 15 11.90 7.72 5.75
CA VAL A 15 12.31 6.55 6.53
C VAL A 15 11.07 5.86 7.09
N LEU A 16 10.13 6.62 7.65
CA LEU A 16 8.86 6.07 8.15
C LEU A 16 8.03 5.46 7.02
N ARG A 17 8.02 6.08 5.84
CA ARG A 17 7.34 5.53 4.66
C ARG A 17 7.97 4.21 4.19
N ALA A 18 9.30 4.12 4.17
CA ALA A 18 9.99 2.87 3.86
C ALA A 18 9.69 1.76 4.90
N LEU A 19 9.60 2.10 6.18
CA LEU A 19 9.21 1.16 7.24
C LEU A 19 7.76 0.69 7.08
N LEU A 20 6.84 1.58 6.70
CA LEU A 20 5.45 1.21 6.35
C LEU A 20 5.42 0.20 5.20
N HIS A 21 6.20 0.44 4.15
CA HIS A 21 6.30 -0.48 3.01
C HIS A 21 6.85 -1.85 3.43
N GLN A 22 7.87 -1.89 4.28
CA GLN A 22 8.40 -3.14 4.84
C GLN A 22 7.36 -3.89 5.69
N GLU A 23 6.63 -3.19 6.55
CA GLU A 23 5.57 -3.82 7.36
C GLU A 23 4.46 -4.38 6.48
N MET A 24 4.11 -3.69 5.38
CA MET A 24 3.13 -4.20 4.42
C MET A 24 3.63 -5.45 3.68
N ILE A 25 4.89 -5.48 3.23
CA ILE A 25 5.47 -6.68 2.59
C ILE A 25 5.43 -7.85 3.57
N LYS A 26 5.79 -7.62 4.84
CA LYS A 26 5.68 -8.63 5.89
C LYS A 26 4.23 -9.10 6.08
N ARG A 27 3.29 -8.16 6.19
CA ARG A 27 1.84 -8.43 6.33
C ARG A 27 1.32 -9.34 5.22
N VAL A 28 1.70 -9.12 3.97
CA VAL A 28 1.19 -9.96 2.87
C VAL A 28 1.93 -11.29 2.72
N SER A 29 3.15 -11.39 3.26
CA SER A 29 3.93 -12.64 3.28
C SER A 29 3.42 -13.65 4.32
N GLU A 30 2.77 -13.16 5.37
CA GLU A 30 2.14 -13.96 6.41
C GLU A 30 0.65 -14.21 6.11
N TYR A 31 0.13 -15.33 6.62
CA TYR A 31 -1.31 -15.59 6.51
C TYR A 31 -2.09 -14.71 7.48
N HIS A 32 -3.01 -13.93 6.94
CA HIS A 32 -4.02 -13.21 7.71
C HIS A 32 -5.38 -13.35 7.05
N ALA A 33 -6.41 -13.60 7.85
CA ALA A 33 -7.75 -13.95 7.38
C ALA A 33 -8.45 -12.82 6.61
N ASP A 34 -8.04 -11.58 6.84
CA ASP A 34 -8.54 -10.36 6.20
C ASP A 34 -7.77 -9.96 4.94
N ASN A 35 -6.62 -10.60 4.67
CA ASN A 35 -5.97 -10.44 3.37
C ASN A 35 -6.84 -11.10 2.29
N PHE A 36 -6.83 -10.51 1.09
CA PHE A 36 -7.57 -11.02 -0.06
C PHE A 36 -6.67 -11.09 -1.29
N GLN A 37 -7.09 -11.88 -2.29
CA GLN A 37 -6.33 -12.07 -3.51
C GLN A 37 -6.86 -11.19 -4.62
N TYR A 38 -5.95 -10.65 -5.44
CA TYR A 38 -6.30 -9.87 -6.61
C TYR A 38 -5.36 -10.17 -7.78
N THR A 39 -5.92 -10.46 -8.94
CA THR A 39 -5.16 -10.74 -10.16
C THR A 39 -5.07 -9.50 -11.04
N ILE A 40 -3.84 -9.12 -11.42
CA ILE A 40 -3.58 -7.99 -12.31
C ILE A 40 -4.11 -8.28 -13.72
N LYS A 41 -4.98 -7.41 -14.22
CA LYS A 41 -5.53 -7.52 -15.59
C LYS A 41 -4.64 -6.83 -16.62
N ILE A 42 -4.81 -7.18 -17.90
CA ILE A 42 -4.00 -6.65 -19.00
C ILE A 42 -4.13 -5.12 -19.12
N ASP A 43 -5.32 -4.58 -18.89
CA ASP A 43 -5.57 -3.12 -18.93
C ASP A 43 -5.06 -2.38 -17.69
N GLU A 44 -4.54 -3.11 -16.69
CA GLU A 44 -4.03 -2.58 -15.43
C GLU A 44 -2.50 -2.49 -15.40
N VAL A 45 -1.79 -3.03 -16.40
CA VAL A 45 -0.32 -3.18 -16.41
C VAL A 45 0.43 -1.88 -16.09
N TYR A 46 0.02 -0.76 -16.70
CA TYR A 46 0.58 0.57 -16.43
C TYR A 46 -0.35 1.45 -15.58
N ARG A 47 -1.42 0.87 -15.05
CA ARG A 47 -2.51 1.58 -14.38
C ARG A 47 -2.77 1.00 -13.00
N SER A 48 -1.79 1.17 -12.10
CA SER A 48 -1.92 0.81 -10.69
C SER A 48 -3.08 1.54 -9.99
N ASP A 49 -3.43 2.74 -10.45
CA ASP A 49 -4.63 3.47 -10.05
C ASP A 49 -5.92 2.69 -10.37
N LEU A 50 -5.99 2.08 -11.57
CA LEU A 50 -7.13 1.29 -12.01
C LEU A 50 -7.22 -0.03 -11.24
N ALA A 51 -6.08 -0.70 -11.02
CA ALA A 51 -6.01 -1.90 -10.19
C ALA A 51 -6.49 -1.62 -8.76
N ALA A 52 -6.00 -0.52 -8.17
CA ALA A 52 -6.41 -0.06 -6.85
C ALA A 52 -7.91 0.29 -6.78
N TYR A 53 -8.43 1.00 -7.77
CA TYR A 53 -9.86 1.31 -7.83
C TYR A 53 -10.72 0.05 -7.93
N ARG A 54 -10.31 -0.95 -8.72
CA ARG A 54 -11.04 -2.21 -8.87
C ARG A 54 -10.95 -3.13 -7.64
N ALA A 55 -9.82 -3.12 -6.94
CA ALA A 55 -9.61 -3.92 -5.74
C ALA A 55 -10.24 -3.30 -4.49
N TYR A 56 -10.10 -1.98 -4.30
CA TYR A 56 -10.46 -1.28 -3.07
C TYR A 56 -11.59 -0.26 -3.22
N GLY A 57 -12.00 0.06 -4.45
CA GLY A 57 -12.91 1.17 -4.74
C GLY A 57 -12.24 2.56 -4.68
N ILE A 58 -10.92 2.64 -4.51
CA ILE A 58 -10.18 3.90 -4.29
C ILE A 58 -8.84 3.86 -5.04
N ALA A 59 -8.58 4.84 -5.90
CA ALA A 59 -7.37 4.89 -6.74
C ALA A 59 -6.09 5.28 -5.96
N ASP A 60 -6.21 5.98 -4.84
CA ASP A 60 -5.07 6.40 -4.01
C ASP A 60 -4.28 5.21 -3.43
N MET A 61 -4.86 4.02 -3.39
CA MET A 61 -4.20 2.76 -3.01
C MET A 61 -3.21 2.23 -4.06
N ARG A 62 -2.95 2.97 -5.15
CA ARG A 62 -2.05 2.52 -6.24
C ARG A 62 -0.64 2.15 -5.78
N TRP A 63 -0.13 2.80 -4.73
CA TRP A 63 1.20 2.53 -4.18
C TRP A 63 1.31 1.11 -3.63
N VAL A 64 0.22 0.54 -3.08
CA VAL A 64 0.19 -0.85 -2.55
C VAL A 64 0.62 -1.83 -3.64
N PHE A 65 0.05 -1.68 -4.83
CA PHE A 65 0.39 -2.53 -5.97
C PHE A 65 1.86 -2.39 -6.36
N ARG A 66 2.36 -1.15 -6.41
CA ARG A 66 3.75 -0.84 -6.79
C ARG A 66 4.77 -1.44 -5.85
N VAL A 67 4.56 -1.30 -4.54
CA VAL A 67 5.42 -1.94 -3.55
C VAL A 67 5.37 -3.46 -3.65
N LEU A 68 4.19 -4.05 -3.86
CA LEU A 68 4.03 -5.50 -3.94
C LEU A 68 4.63 -6.14 -5.20
N VAL A 69 4.67 -5.41 -6.32
CA VAL A 69 5.38 -5.87 -7.54
C VAL A 69 6.89 -5.62 -7.48
N GLY A 70 7.37 -4.88 -6.47
CA GLY A 70 8.79 -4.65 -6.20
C GLY A 70 9.39 -3.42 -6.87
N HIS A 71 8.57 -2.55 -7.48
CA HIS A 71 9.02 -1.29 -8.07
C HIS A 71 8.00 -0.17 -7.85
N GLU A 72 8.45 0.95 -7.28
CA GLU A 72 7.59 2.10 -6.97
C GLU A 72 7.19 2.93 -8.20
N SER A 73 7.97 2.80 -9.28
CA SER A 73 7.74 3.55 -10.51
C SER A 73 6.45 3.14 -11.21
N GLU A 74 5.62 4.14 -11.56
CA GLU A 74 4.41 3.92 -12.37
C GLU A 74 4.72 3.69 -13.86
N MET A 75 5.93 4.01 -14.30
CA MET A 75 6.40 3.80 -15.68
C MET A 75 6.81 2.35 -15.96
N GLU A 76 7.00 1.55 -14.90
CA GLU A 76 7.33 0.14 -15.00
C GLU A 76 6.05 -0.71 -15.09
N GLU A 77 6.11 -1.77 -15.88
CA GLU A 77 4.97 -2.65 -16.10
C GLU A 77 4.70 -3.56 -14.90
N MET A 78 3.44 -3.62 -14.44
CA MET A 78 3.04 -4.66 -13.49
C MET A 78 2.83 -5.99 -14.22
N PRO A 79 3.22 -7.13 -13.63
CA PRO A 79 3.16 -8.42 -14.30
C PRO A 79 1.71 -8.91 -14.45
N ALA A 80 1.17 -8.79 -15.67
CA ALA A 80 -0.20 -9.21 -16.00
C ALA A 80 -0.44 -10.69 -15.67
N GLY A 81 -1.63 -11.02 -15.16
CA GLY A 81 -1.99 -12.38 -14.76
C GLY A 81 -1.40 -12.84 -13.43
N THR A 82 -0.52 -12.05 -12.81
CA THR A 82 -0.01 -12.32 -11.46
C THR A 82 -1.10 -12.06 -10.42
N THR A 83 -1.25 -13.00 -9.49
CA THR A 83 -2.15 -12.84 -8.35
C THR A 83 -1.35 -12.35 -7.14
N LEU A 84 -1.71 -11.17 -6.64
CA LEU A 84 -1.14 -10.57 -5.44
C LEU A 84 -2.02 -10.88 -4.23
N THR A 85 -1.39 -11.05 -3.08
CA THR A 85 -2.07 -10.99 -1.78
C THR A 85 -2.09 -9.54 -1.33
N LEU A 86 -3.29 -9.00 -1.12
CA LEU A 86 -3.53 -7.62 -0.75
C LEU A 86 -4.00 -7.53 0.71
N PRO A 87 -3.54 -6.53 1.48
CA PRO A 87 -4.06 -6.28 2.82
C PRO A 87 -5.45 -5.61 2.78
N ASP A 88 -6.23 -5.76 3.84
CA ASP A 88 -7.49 -5.03 4.02
C ASP A 88 -7.30 -3.50 4.07
N LEU A 89 -8.27 -2.76 3.56
CA LEU A 89 -8.25 -1.30 3.50
C LEU A 89 -8.19 -0.64 4.88
N ALA A 90 -8.93 -1.17 5.86
CA ALA A 90 -8.94 -0.61 7.21
C ALA A 90 -7.58 -0.82 7.89
N TRP A 91 -6.93 -1.96 7.65
CA TRP A 91 -5.56 -2.19 8.11
C TRP A 91 -4.58 -1.16 7.53
N VAL A 92 -4.58 -0.97 6.20
CA VAL A 92 -3.67 0.00 5.54
C VAL A 92 -3.88 1.41 6.07
N ARG A 93 -5.15 1.85 6.19
CA ARG A 93 -5.49 3.17 6.72
C ARG A 93 -4.97 3.38 8.14
N ASN A 94 -5.13 2.37 9.00
CA ASN A 94 -4.65 2.45 10.38
C ASN A 94 -3.13 2.56 10.42
N LYS A 95 -2.42 1.79 9.60
CA LYS A 95 -0.97 1.85 9.52
C LYS A 95 -0.45 3.19 9.01
N ILE A 96 -1.02 3.74 7.95
CA ILE A 96 -0.67 5.10 7.49
C ILE A 96 -0.85 6.11 8.63
N ARG A 97 -1.93 6.03 9.40
CA ARG A 97 -2.15 6.91 10.56
C ARG A 97 -1.09 6.71 11.65
N ASP A 98 -0.71 5.48 11.94
CA ASP A 98 0.27 5.17 12.98
C ASP A 98 1.66 5.70 12.60
N TYR A 99 2.04 5.65 11.32
CA TYR A 99 3.31 6.20 10.81
C TYR A 99 3.29 7.71 10.55
N ALA A 100 2.13 8.29 10.20
CA ALA A 100 1.97 9.73 9.98
C ALA A 100 1.69 10.52 11.28
N GLY A 101 1.30 9.84 12.35
CA GLY A 101 1.08 10.45 13.66
C GLY A 101 2.38 10.93 14.30
N PRO A 102 2.31 11.88 15.25
CA PRO A 102 3.47 12.19 16.07
C PRO A 102 3.93 10.89 16.75
N ALA A 103 5.23 10.61 16.68
CA ALA A 103 5.85 9.48 17.37
C ALA A 103 5.27 9.40 18.79
N PRO A 104 4.87 8.22 19.29
CA PRO A 104 4.30 8.11 20.62
C PRO A 104 5.23 8.82 21.58
N GLU A 105 4.69 9.81 22.30
CA GLU A 105 5.42 10.49 23.36
C GLU A 105 6.07 9.39 24.20
N MET A 106 7.40 9.31 24.18
CA MET A 106 8.12 8.42 25.07
C MET A 106 7.81 8.93 26.47
N THR A 107 6.76 8.40 27.08
CA THR A 107 6.52 8.50 28.51
C THR A 107 7.70 7.82 29.18
N ASN A 108 8.72 8.61 29.47
CA ASN A 108 9.77 8.26 30.42
C ASN A 108 9.07 8.06 31.76
N ALA A 109 8.90 6.79 32.14
CA ALA A 109 8.53 6.37 33.48
C ALA A 109 9.69 6.59 34.45
#